data_AF-A0A2G9QFI9-F1
#
_entry.id   AF-A0A2G9QFI9-F1
#
_cell.length_a   1.000
_cell.length_b   1.000
_cell.length_c   1.000
_cell.angle_alpha   90.00
_cell.angle_beta   90.00
_cell.angle_gamma   90.00
#
_symmetry.space_group_name_H-M   'P 1'
#
loop_
_entity.id
_entity.type
_entity.pdbx_description
1 polymer ?
#
loop_
_entity_poly.entity_id
_entity_poly.type
_entity_poly.pdbx_seq_one_letter_code
_entity_poly.pdbx_strand_id
1 'polypeptide(L)'
;MGLFQDSGYTTPYTDSQVWLNSSSILYVGVIVTGATGSSPFVLVMKNCYASPTADSSYGPRYDILTNQCPNKNDPTLSVSENGVSLKGRFSLQVFKFLGGFDKIYLHCQVGLCDTSNSYCAAVSMD
;
A
#
# COMPACT_ATOMS: atom_id res chain seq x y z
N MET A 1 -6.40 5.66 -3.11
CA MET A 1 -5.09 5.49 -2.46
C MET A 1 -4.50 6.88 -2.27
N GLY A 2 -3.82 7.13 -1.16
CA GLY A 2 -3.20 8.41 -0.84
C GLY A 2 -1.92 8.22 -0.03
N LEU A 3 -1.07 9.25 -0.07
CA LEU A 3 0.16 9.33 0.69
C LEU A 3 -0.04 10.27 1.88
N PHE A 4 0.54 9.92 3.03
CA PHE A 4 0.39 10.65 4.28
C PHE A 4 1.74 11.11 4.83
N GLN A 5 1.73 12.25 5.53
CA GLN A 5 2.92 12.87 6.11
C GLN A 5 3.29 12.25 7.46
N ASP A 6 2.33 11.61 8.13
CA ASP A 6 2.44 11.10 9.50
C ASP A 6 2.06 9.62 9.62
N SER A 7 2.58 8.97 10.66
CA SER A 7 2.29 7.58 11.00
C SER A 7 0.85 7.31 11.45
N GLY A 8 0.08 8.36 11.74
CA GLY A 8 -1.36 8.28 12.02
C GLY A 8 -2.22 8.20 10.76
N TYR A 9 -1.62 8.40 9.57
CA TYR A 9 -2.33 8.48 8.29
C TYR A 9 -3.43 9.55 8.34
N THR A 10 -3.13 10.71 8.92
CA THR A 10 -4.10 11.79 9.14
C THR A 10 -3.93 12.97 8.19
N THR A 11 -2.69 13.31 7.84
CA THR A 11 -2.34 14.46 7.02
C THR A 11 -1.93 13.99 5.62
N PRO A 12 -2.83 14.05 4.62
CA PRO A 12 -2.48 13.63 3.27
C PRO A 12 -1.55 14.64 2.59
N TYR A 13 -0.71 14.17 1.67
CA TYR A 13 -0.14 15.04 0.65
C TYR A 13 -1.22 15.38 -0.39
N THR A 14 -1.30 16.66 -0.75
CA THR A 14 -2.29 17.18 -1.73
C THR A 14 -1.66 17.48 -3.09
N ASP A 15 -0.34 17.60 -3.15
CA ASP A 15 0.38 17.89 -4.38
C ASP A 15 0.42 16.68 -5.32
N SER A 16 0.48 16.95 -6.63
CA SER A 16 0.59 15.90 -7.65
C SER A 16 1.92 15.15 -7.62
N GLN A 17 2.96 15.75 -7.03
CA GLN A 17 4.29 15.18 -6.85
C GLN A 17 4.84 15.63 -5.50
N VAL A 18 5.57 14.74 -4.82
CA VAL A 18 6.15 14.98 -3.51
C VAL A 18 7.63 14.58 -3.55
N TRP A 19 8.47 15.42 -2.97
CA TRP A 19 9.91 15.16 -2.84
C TRP A 19 10.21 14.69 -1.42
N LEU A 20 10.74 13.47 -1.29
CA LEU A 20 11.07 12.86 -0.02
C LEU A 20 12.53 12.42 -0.01
N ASN A 21 13.16 12.48 1.17
CA ASN A 21 14.51 11.97 1.36
C ASN A 21 14.48 10.45 1.52
N SER A 22 15.56 9.76 1.14
CA SER A 22 15.68 8.30 1.32
C SER A 22 15.71 7.87 2.79
N SER A 23 15.91 8.78 3.73
CA SER A 23 15.78 8.53 5.17
C SER A 23 14.35 8.66 5.69
N SER A 24 13.42 9.19 4.89
CA SER A 24 12.02 9.37 5.26
C SER A 24 11.24 8.04 5.19
N ILE A 25 10.18 7.95 5.98
CA ILE A 25 9.20 6.85 5.89
C ILE A 25 8.04 7.31 5.02
N LEU A 26 7.65 6.45 4.08
CA LEU A 26 6.51 6.62 3.20
C LEU A 26 5.28 5.98 3.85
N TYR A 27 4.27 6.77 4.23
CA TYR A 27 3.02 6.27 4.81
C TYR A 27 1.91 6.23 3.76
N VAL A 28 1.46 5.03 3.38
CA VAL A 28 0.49 4.84 2.29
C VAL A 28 -0.82 4.29 2.85
N GLY A 29 -1.92 4.93 2.48
CA GLY A 29 -3.27 4.48 2.83
C GLY A 29 -4.15 4.25 1.60
N VAL A 30 -4.91 3.17 1.63
CA VAL A 30 -6.00 2.89 0.70
C VAL A 30 -7.30 2.92 1.47
N ILE A 31 -8.29 3.66 0.96
CA ILE A 31 -9.59 3.84 1.61
C ILE A 31 -10.65 3.59 0.55
N VAL A 32 -11.63 2.74 0.87
CA VAL A 32 -12.86 2.60 0.08
C VAL A 32 -13.88 3.62 0.59
N THR A 33 -14.35 4.47 -0.32
CA THR A 33 -15.42 5.44 -0.05
C THR A 33 -16.75 4.92 -0.60
N GLY A 34 -17.87 5.38 -0.03
CA GLY A 34 -19.21 5.03 -0.51
C GLY A 34 -19.81 3.73 0.05
N ALA A 35 -19.05 2.94 0.81
CA ALA A 35 -19.60 1.84 1.60
C ALA A 35 -20.21 2.38 2.90
N THR A 36 -21.42 1.91 3.24
CA THR A 36 -22.12 2.31 4.47
C THR A 36 -21.64 1.50 5.68
N GLY A 37 -21.88 2.00 6.89
CA GLY A 37 -21.45 1.33 8.14
C GLY A 37 -22.04 -0.07 8.39
N SER A 38 -23.02 -0.50 7.59
CA SER A 38 -23.63 -1.84 7.64
C SER A 38 -23.08 -2.81 6.58
N SER A 39 -22.12 -2.37 5.77
CA SER A 39 -21.52 -3.20 4.72
C SER A 39 -20.64 -4.30 5.33
N PRO A 40 -20.82 -5.58 4.96
CA PRO A 40 -19.97 -6.66 5.47
C PRO A 40 -18.59 -6.72 4.78
N PHE A 41 -18.27 -5.73 3.94
CA PHE A 41 -17.03 -5.69 3.18
C PHE A 41 -15.86 -5.08 3.97
N VAL A 42 -14.71 -5.74 3.88
CA VAL A 42 -13.40 -5.19 4.27
C VAL A 42 -12.47 -5.09 3.07
N LEU A 43 -11.53 -4.14 3.10
CA LEU A 43 -10.54 -3.92 2.06
C LEU A 43 -9.36 -4.87 2.26
N VAL A 44 -9.03 -5.63 1.21
CA VAL A 44 -7.84 -6.48 1.15
C VAL A 44 -6.91 -5.98 0.04
N MET A 45 -5.73 -5.50 0.43
CA MET A 45 -4.60 -5.22 -0.47
C MET A 45 -3.93 -6.56 -0.83
N LYS A 46 -4.08 -6.98 -2.09
CA LYS A 46 -3.55 -8.27 -2.57
C LYS A 46 -2.12 -8.15 -3.07
N ASN A 47 -1.92 -7.29 -4.07
CA ASN A 47 -0.62 -7.10 -4.70
C ASN A 47 -0.32 -5.61 -4.75
N CYS A 48 0.70 -5.16 -4.03
CA CYS A 48 1.15 -3.78 -4.04
C CYS A 48 2.61 -3.73 -4.45
N TYR A 49 2.97 -2.76 -5.28
CA TYR A 49 4.30 -2.68 -5.83
C TYR A 49 4.62 -1.26 -6.27
N ALA A 50 5.91 -1.02 -6.45
CA ALA A 50 6.42 0.22 -7.01
C ALA A 50 7.06 -0.03 -8.38
N SER A 51 6.99 0.98 -9.24
CA SER A 51 7.67 1.02 -10.54
C SER A 51 8.36 2.38 -10.73
N PRO A 52 9.41 2.46 -11.57
CA PRO A 52 10.08 3.72 -11.88
C PRO A 52 9.29 4.62 -12.85
N THR A 53 8.25 4.07 -13.49
CA THR A 53 7.37 4.77 -14.44
C THR A 53 5.90 4.62 -14.06
N ALA A 54 5.05 5.48 -14.59
CA ALA A 54 3.60 5.40 -14.37
C ALA A 54 2.97 4.15 -15.02
N ASP A 55 3.63 3.54 -16.00
CA ASP A 55 3.18 2.30 -16.62
C ASP A 55 3.39 1.13 -15.65
N SER A 56 2.29 0.58 -15.15
CA SER A 56 2.30 -0.52 -14.19
C SER A 56 2.83 -1.84 -14.77
N SER A 57 2.92 -1.96 -16.10
CA SER A 57 3.44 -3.13 -16.81
C SER A 57 4.94 -3.06 -17.09
N TYR A 58 5.55 -1.88 -16.91
CA TYR A 58 6.98 -1.69 -17.12
C TYR A 58 7.80 -2.42 -16.04
N GLY A 59 8.73 -3.28 -16.46
CA GLY A 59 9.79 -3.78 -15.58
C GLY A 59 10.95 -2.79 -15.54
N PRO A 60 11.65 -2.55 -14.42
CA PRO A 60 11.68 -3.27 -13.14
C PRO A 60 10.56 -2.90 -12.15
N ARG A 61 10.29 -3.81 -11.21
CA ARG A 61 9.25 -3.68 -10.18
C ARG A 61 9.84 -4.01 -8.80
N TYR A 62 9.38 -3.28 -7.78
CA TYR A 62 9.63 -3.60 -6.37
C TYR A 62 8.36 -4.11 -5.72
N ASP A 63 8.34 -5.37 -5.31
CA ASP A 63 7.19 -5.98 -4.63
C ASP A 63 7.13 -5.53 -3.17
N ILE A 64 6.01 -4.92 -2.80
CA ILE A 64 5.69 -4.51 -1.43
C ILE A 64 4.80 -5.57 -0.79
N LEU A 65 3.70 -5.92 -1.45
CA LEU A 65 2.81 -7.02 -1.08
C LEU A 65 2.66 -7.98 -2.25
N THR A 66 2.79 -9.27 -1.97
CA THR A 66 2.50 -10.36 -2.93
C THR A 66 1.53 -11.32 -2.27
N ASN A 67 0.35 -11.52 -2.88
CA ASN A 67 -0.71 -12.35 -2.33
C ASN A 67 -1.03 -12.03 -0.85
N GLN A 68 -1.19 -10.75 -0.55
CA GLN A 68 -1.50 -10.16 0.77
C GLN A 68 -0.34 -10.20 1.78
N CYS A 69 0.76 -10.88 1.46
CA CYS A 69 1.91 -11.02 2.35
C CYS A 69 2.93 -9.91 2.09
N PRO A 70 3.47 -9.25 3.13
CA PRO A 70 4.54 -8.27 2.98
C PRO A 70 5.83 -8.93 2.48
N ASN A 71 6.62 -8.19 1.71
CA ASN A 71 7.94 -8.62 1.29
C ASN A 71 8.87 -8.78 2.50
N LYS A 72 9.18 -10.04 2.87
CA LYS A 72 10.02 -10.38 4.03
C LYS A 72 11.48 -9.92 3.90
N ASN A 73 11.92 -9.54 2.71
CA ASN A 73 13.27 -9.04 2.47
C ASN A 73 13.44 -7.55 2.78
N ASP A 74 12.34 -6.83 3.07
CA ASP A 74 12.36 -5.43 3.46
C ASP A 74 12.05 -5.27 4.95
N PRO A 75 13.06 -5.06 5.80
CA PRO A 75 12.85 -4.87 7.23
C PRO A 75 12.19 -3.52 7.57
N THR A 76 12.10 -2.60 6.62
CA THR A 76 11.47 -1.28 6.81
C THR A 76 9.97 -1.30 6.51
N LEU A 77 9.51 -2.35 5.81
CA LEU A 77 8.11 -2.54 5.46
C LEU A 77 7.30 -2.97 6.67
N SER A 78 6.22 -2.24 6.94
CA SER A 78 5.23 -2.56 7.95
C SER A 78 3.83 -2.43 7.38
N VAL A 79 2.97 -3.43 7.61
CA VAL A 79 1.55 -3.39 7.26
C VAL A 79 0.77 -3.21 8.55
N SER A 80 0.19 -2.03 8.74
CA SER A 80 -0.55 -1.70 9.97
C SER A 80 -2.02 -2.08 9.90
N GLU A 81 -2.58 -2.19 8.69
CA GLU A 81 -3.99 -2.53 8.49
C GLU A 81 -4.20 -3.20 7.13
N ASN A 82 -4.81 -4.40 7.09
CA ASN A 82 -5.23 -5.07 5.87
C ASN A 82 -6.29 -6.13 6.19
N GLY A 83 -7.45 -6.11 5.51
CA GLY A 83 -8.49 -7.13 5.67
C GLY A 83 -9.33 -7.05 6.95
N VAL A 84 -9.32 -5.91 7.64
CA VAL A 84 -10.03 -5.72 8.92
C VAL A 84 -11.04 -4.57 8.89
N SER A 85 -10.89 -3.61 7.98
CA SER A 85 -11.81 -2.50 7.79
C SER A 85 -11.84 -2.10 6.31
N LEU A 86 -12.53 -1.03 5.96
CA LEU A 86 -12.50 -0.42 4.62
C LEU A 86 -11.19 0.35 4.31
N LYS A 87 -10.19 0.23 5.18
CA LYS A 87 -8.87 0.85 5.06
C LYS A 87 -7.79 -0.22 4.95
N GLY A 88 -6.78 0.08 4.15
CA GLY A 88 -5.52 -0.66 4.09
C GLY A 88 -4.37 0.31 4.28
N ARG A 89 -3.38 -0.04 5.10
CA ARG A 89 -2.28 0.84 5.46
C ARG A 89 -0.96 0.09 5.55
N PHE A 90 0.05 0.63 4.87
CA PHE A 90 1.41 0.16 4.99
C PHE A 90 2.38 1.33 4.99
N SER A 91 3.57 1.10 5.54
CA SER A 91 4.66 2.04 5.55
C SER A 91 5.97 1.36 5.18
N LEU A 92 6.87 2.07 4.53
CA LEU A 92 8.20 1.60 4.18
C LEU A 92 9.16 2.76 4.07
N GLN A 93 10.46 2.51 4.21
CA GLN A 93 11.45 3.54 3.98
C GLN A 93 11.48 3.94 2.50
N VAL A 94 11.60 5.25 2.23
CA VAL A 94 11.71 5.75 0.85
C VAL A 94 12.98 5.19 0.21
N PHE A 95 12.83 4.68 -1.01
CA PHE A 95 13.93 4.16 -1.81
C PHE A 95 13.97 4.86 -3.17
N LYS A 96 14.85 4.41 -4.08
CA LYS A 96 14.84 4.81 -5.48
C LYS A 96 15.27 3.63 -6.36
N PHE A 97 14.81 3.60 -7.60
CA PHE A 97 15.31 2.63 -8.57
C PHE A 97 16.70 3.06 -9.08
N LEU A 98 17.59 2.07 -9.27
CA LEU A 98 18.86 2.29 -9.95
C LEU A 98 18.63 2.51 -11.45
N GLY A 99 19.56 3.19 -12.13
CA GLY A 99 19.47 3.45 -13.58
C GLY A 99 18.98 4.85 -13.94
N GLY A 100 19.11 5.84 -13.04
CA GLY A 100 18.78 7.25 -13.33
C GLY A 100 17.29 7.58 -13.23
N PHE A 101 16.52 6.80 -12.46
CA PHE A 101 15.13 7.10 -12.18
C PHE A 101 15.01 7.99 -10.96
N ASP A 102 14.34 9.14 -11.14
CA ASP A 102 14.12 10.13 -10.07
C ASP A 102 12.70 10.05 -9.48
N LYS A 103 11.87 9.13 -9.97
CA LYS A 103 10.46 8.99 -9.57
C LYS A 103 10.14 7.56 -9.19
N ILE A 104 9.17 7.43 -8.30
CA ILE A 104 8.52 6.17 -7.95
C ILE A 104 7.02 6.34 -8.12
N TYR A 105 6.38 5.34 -8.69
CA TYR A 105 4.93 5.22 -8.78
C TYR A 105 4.50 4.00 -8.00
N LEU A 106 3.43 4.14 -7.22
CA LEU A 106 2.85 3.05 -6.43
C LEU A 106 1.61 2.51 -7.12
N HIS A 107 1.49 1.19 -7.14
CA HIS A 107 0.37 0.47 -7.71
C HIS A 107 -0.13 -0.55 -6.71
N CYS A 108 -1.44 -0.71 -6.60
CA CYS A 108 -2.05 -1.70 -5.72
C CYS A 108 -3.27 -2.33 -6.37
N GLN A 109 -3.28 -3.65 -6.43
CA GLN A 109 -4.47 -4.45 -6.68
C GLN A 109 -5.17 -4.72 -5.34
N VAL A 110 -6.40 -4.25 -5.23
CA VAL A 110 -7.23 -4.40 -4.03
C VAL A 110 -8.50 -5.19 -4.33
N GLY A 111 -9.08 -5.81 -3.31
CA GLY A 111 -10.38 -6.46 -3.38
C GLY A 111 -11.23 -6.12 -2.16
N LEU A 112 -12.55 -6.21 -2.33
CA LEU A 112 -13.50 -6.18 -1.23
C LEU A 112 -13.82 -7.62 -0.83
N CYS A 113 -13.63 -7.93 0.45
CA CYS A 113 -13.89 -9.25 1.01
C CYS A 113 -15.12 -9.20 1.90
N ASP A 114 -16.09 -10.07 1.65
CA ASP A 114 -17.31 -10.20 2.46
C ASP A 114 -17.03 -11.06 3.71
N THR A 115 -16.99 -10.40 4.86
CA THR A 115 -16.75 -11.03 6.16
C THR A 115 -17.86 -11.97 6.61
N SER A 116 -19.05 -11.91 5.99
CA SER A 116 -20.16 -12.83 6.30
C SER A 116 -19.95 -14.22 5.70
N ASN A 117 -19.15 -14.31 4.64
CA ASN A 117 -19.06 -15.49 3.77
C ASN A 117 -17.64 -16.04 3.63
N SER A 118 -16.62 -15.35 4.16
CA SER A 118 -15.22 -15.74 3.96
C SER A 118 -14.29 -15.25 5.07
N TYR A 119 -13.16 -15.92 5.24
CA TYR A 119 -12.07 -15.44 6.09
C TYR A 119 -11.25 -14.39 5.32
N CYS A 120 -11.35 -13.14 5.76
CA CYS A 120 -10.80 -11.98 5.05
C CYS A 120 -9.43 -11.51 5.54
N ALA A 121 -8.90 -12.11 6.61
CA ALA A 121 -7.64 -11.65 7.19
C ALA A 121 -6.45 -12.05 6.30
N ALA A 122 -5.44 -11.17 6.27
CA ALA A 122 -4.17 -11.48 5.63
C ALA A 122 -3.59 -12.75 6.25
N VAL A 123 -3.26 -13.74 5.41
CA VAL A 123 -2.62 -14.98 5.86
C VAL A 123 -1.23 -14.60 6.39
N SER A 124 -1.07 -14.58 7.72
CA SER A 124 0.26 -14.61 8.32
C SER A 124 0.89 -15.95 7.94
N MET A 125 1.89 -15.94 7.08
CA MET A 125 2.76 -17.11 6.92
C MET A 125 3.74 -17.14 8.09
N ASP A 126 3.33 -17.84 9.15
CA ASP A 126 4.25 -18.49 10.08
C ASP A 126 5.29 -19.32 9.32
#